data_AF-A0A3N6JBU0-F1
#
_entry.id   AF-A0A3N6JBU0-F1
#
_cell.length_a   1.000
_cell.length_b   1.000
_cell.length_c   1.000
_cell.angle_alpha   90.00
_cell.angle_beta   90.00
_cell.angle_gamma   90.00
#
_symmetry.space_group_name_H-M   'P 1'
#
loop_
_entity.id
_entity.type
_entity.pdbx_description
1 polymer ?
#
loop_
_entity_poly.entity_id
_entity_poly.type
_entity_poly.pdbx_seq_one_letter_code
_entity_poly.pdbx_strand_id
1 'polypeptide(L)'
;MAETTGAPCTPEGPRFGWCHWHKGPSGTAVLIRIIEQGSGPGAMLYACAPCREQRGLAPLGEQPDETAYRAYLDHTAVCTGCGRAGRCEYGARLWQAYRGALAAVG
;
A
#
# COMPACT_ATOMS: atom_id res chain seq x y z
N MET A 1 -23.64 25.87 -36.27
CA MET A 1 -22.60 24.93 -36.73
C MET A 1 -21.28 25.39 -36.12
N ALA A 2 -20.82 24.70 -35.06
CA ALA A 2 -19.43 24.64 -34.59
C ALA A 2 -19.42 23.76 -33.33
N GLU A 3 -19.43 22.46 -33.57
CA GLU A 3 -19.09 21.44 -32.58
C GLU A 3 -17.64 21.68 -32.13
N THR A 4 -17.43 21.93 -30.83
CA THR A 4 -16.10 21.82 -30.23
C THR A 4 -16.07 20.53 -29.44
N THR A 5 -15.48 19.52 -30.07
CA THR A 5 -14.98 18.27 -29.50
C THR A 5 -14.54 18.44 -28.05
N GLY A 6 -15.22 17.74 -27.14
CA GLY A 6 -14.73 17.52 -25.79
C GLY A 6 -13.37 16.82 -25.87
N ALA A 7 -12.38 17.38 -25.17
CA ALA A 7 -11.11 16.73 -24.95
C ALA A 7 -11.37 15.32 -24.40
N PRO A 8 -10.65 14.27 -24.84
CA PRO A 8 -10.75 12.99 -24.19
C PRO A 8 -10.35 13.19 -22.73
N CYS A 9 -11.26 12.90 -21.80
CA CYS A 9 -10.94 12.69 -20.41
C CYS A 9 -9.90 11.56 -20.38
N THR A 10 -8.62 11.92 -20.41
CA THR A 10 -7.54 10.98 -20.15
C THR A 10 -7.80 10.50 -18.73
N PRO A 11 -7.99 9.19 -18.49
CA PRO A 11 -8.07 8.72 -17.12
C PRO A 11 -6.78 9.17 -16.45
N GLU A 12 -6.92 9.99 -15.40
CA GLU A 12 -5.81 10.44 -14.59
C GLU A 12 -5.17 9.19 -14.00
N GLY A 13 -4.18 8.62 -14.70
CA GLY A 13 -3.31 7.61 -14.11
C GLY A 13 -2.75 8.18 -12.81
N PRO A 14 -2.49 7.34 -11.79
CA PRO A 14 -2.03 7.80 -10.50
C PRO A 14 -0.90 8.81 -10.69
N ARG A 15 -1.04 9.99 -10.08
CA ARG A 15 -0.22 11.20 -10.27
C ARG A 15 1.25 11.04 -9.79
N PHE A 16 1.73 9.81 -9.68
CA PHE A 16 3.04 9.44 -9.14
C PHE A 16 3.89 8.85 -10.25
N GLY A 17 4.53 9.74 -11.00
CA GLY A 17 5.39 9.39 -12.11
C GLY A 17 6.86 9.35 -11.76
N TRP A 18 7.27 9.14 -10.50
CA TRP A 18 8.68 9.18 -10.07
C TRP A 18 9.12 7.90 -9.36
N CYS A 19 10.23 7.32 -9.78
CA CYS A 19 10.87 6.18 -9.13
C CYS A 19 11.99 6.65 -8.21
N HIS A 20 11.92 6.28 -6.93
CA HIS A 20 12.92 6.64 -5.92
C HIS A 20 14.20 5.80 -6.02
N TRP A 21 14.16 4.66 -6.72
CA TRP A 21 15.31 3.76 -6.86
C TRP A 21 16.25 4.18 -8.00
N HIS A 22 15.72 4.49 -9.17
CA HIS A 22 16.53 5.01 -10.29
C HIS A 22 16.55 6.54 -10.35
N LYS A 23 15.78 7.23 -9.49
CA LYS A 23 15.70 8.69 -9.38
C LYS A 23 15.32 9.38 -10.69
N GLY A 24 14.14 9.02 -11.22
CA GLY A 24 13.68 9.53 -12.51
C GLY A 24 12.21 9.24 -12.76
N PRO A 25 11.63 9.87 -13.81
CA PRO A 25 10.23 9.66 -14.13
C PRO A 25 9.95 8.22 -14.60
N SER A 26 8.75 7.71 -14.32
CA SER A 26 8.26 6.43 -14.80
C SER A 26 6.75 6.32 -14.66
N GLY A 27 6.07 5.95 -15.75
CA GLY A 27 4.62 5.69 -15.75
C GLY A 27 4.20 4.39 -15.05
N THR A 28 5.15 3.58 -14.58
CA THR A 28 4.87 2.32 -13.85
C THR A 28 5.25 2.41 -12.36
N ALA A 29 5.59 3.60 -11.88
CA ALA A 29 5.92 3.84 -10.48
C ALA A 29 4.66 3.65 -9.61
N VAL A 30 4.76 2.77 -8.63
CA VAL A 30 3.70 2.52 -7.63
C VAL A 30 4.27 2.63 -6.23
N LEU A 31 3.42 2.90 -5.24
CA LEU A 31 3.81 3.00 -3.85
C LEU A 31 4.32 1.65 -3.36
N ILE A 32 5.53 1.62 -2.81
CA ILE A 32 6.11 0.40 -2.22
C ILE A 32 6.44 0.57 -0.73
N ARG A 33 6.55 1.79 -0.20
CA ARG A 33 6.81 1.98 1.24
C ARG A 33 6.33 3.33 1.73
N ILE A 34 5.78 3.34 2.94
CA ILE A 34 5.55 4.56 3.71
C ILE A 34 6.57 4.59 4.85
N ILE A 35 7.25 5.71 4.99
CA ILE A 35 8.15 5.98 6.10
C ILE A 35 7.44 6.97 7.01
N GLU A 36 6.80 6.44 8.05
CA GLU A 36 6.25 7.23 9.14
C GLU A 36 7.39 7.76 10.02
N GLN A 37 7.35 9.05 10.36
CA GLN A 37 8.32 9.71 11.24
C GLN A 37 7.55 10.27 12.44
N GLY A 38 7.99 9.98 13.67
CA GLY A 38 7.26 10.39 14.88
C GLY A 38 7.11 11.91 15.05
N SER A 39 7.98 12.70 14.41
CA SER A 39 7.85 14.15 14.26
C SER A 39 8.48 14.59 12.92
N GLY A 40 7.74 15.35 12.10
CA GLY A 40 8.19 15.81 10.78
C GLY A 40 7.45 15.13 9.62
N PRO A 41 7.69 15.56 8.36
CA PRO A 41 7.04 14.94 7.21
C PRO A 41 7.57 13.53 7.00
N GLY A 42 6.67 12.55 7.00
CA GLY A 42 6.96 11.20 6.51
C GLY A 42 7.28 11.19 5.00
N ALA A 43 7.60 10.01 4.45
CA ALA A 43 7.88 9.86 3.03
C ALA A 43 7.11 8.69 2.41
N MET A 44 6.61 8.88 1.20
CA MET A 44 6.05 7.82 0.36
C MET A 44 7.05 7.48 -0.73
N LEU A 45 7.55 6.24 -0.73
CA LEU A 45 8.52 5.75 -1.70
C LEU A 45 7.83 4.96 -2.80
N TYR A 46 8.12 5.36 -4.04
CA TYR A 46 7.56 4.77 -5.25
C TYR A 46 8.65 4.08 -6.08
N ALA A 47 8.36 2.90 -6.63
CA ALA A 47 9.28 2.16 -7.50
C ALA A 47 8.59 1.77 -8.81
N CYS A 48 9.28 1.93 -9.94
CA CYS A 48 8.83 1.46 -11.26
C CYS A 48 8.94 -0.06 -11.39
N ALA A 49 8.24 -0.66 -12.35
CA ALA A 49 8.23 -2.12 -12.53
C ALA A 49 9.65 -2.73 -12.67
N PRO A 50 10.56 -2.21 -13.51
CA PRO A 50 11.92 -2.75 -13.60
C PRO A 50 12.71 -2.66 -12.29
N CYS A 51 12.57 -1.57 -11.54
CA CYS A 51 13.25 -1.42 -10.24
C CYS A 51 12.67 -2.36 -9.18
N ARG A 52 11.38 -2.67 -9.25
CA ARG A 52 10.74 -3.64 -8.37
C ARG A 52 11.27 -5.05 -8.64
N GLU A 53 11.27 -5.47 -9.90
CA GLU A 53 11.75 -6.79 -10.34
C GLU A 53 13.22 -7.03 -9.96
N GLN A 54 14.09 -6.08 -10.29
CA GLN A 54 15.54 -6.21 -10.04
C GLN A 54 15.92 -6.29 -8.55
N ARG A 55 15.02 -5.85 -7.66
CA ARG A 55 15.29 -5.67 -6.23
C ARG A 55 14.35 -6.46 -5.34
N GLY A 56 13.44 -7.24 -5.91
CA GLY A 56 12.42 -7.98 -5.17
C GLY A 56 11.50 -7.08 -4.34
N LEU A 57 11.16 -5.88 -4.83
CA LEU A 57 10.25 -4.98 -4.12
C LEU A 57 8.80 -5.28 -4.48
N ALA A 58 7.95 -5.49 -3.49
CA ALA A 58 6.52 -5.62 -3.69
C ALA A 58 5.80 -4.25 -3.57
N PRO A 59 4.79 -3.97 -4.39
CA PRO A 59 3.83 -2.89 -4.14
C PRO A 59 3.27 -2.96 -2.72
N LEU A 60 2.99 -1.81 -2.09
CA LEU A 60 2.57 -1.76 -0.68
C LEU A 60 1.34 -2.63 -0.42
N GLY A 61 0.33 -2.57 -1.30
CA GLY A 61 -0.89 -3.37 -1.17
C GLY A 61 -0.71 -4.87 -1.40
N GLU A 62 0.45 -5.31 -1.87
CA GLU A 62 0.80 -6.72 -2.11
C GLU A 62 1.76 -7.25 -1.04
N GLN A 63 2.21 -6.40 -0.12
CA GLN A 63 3.08 -6.83 0.97
C GLN A 63 2.31 -7.68 1.97
N PRO A 64 2.94 -8.75 2.51
CA PRO A 64 2.24 -9.70 3.37
C PRO A 64 1.77 -9.07 4.68
N ASP A 65 2.52 -8.12 5.24
CA ASP A 65 2.17 -7.40 6.46
C ASP A 65 0.99 -6.45 6.24
N GLU A 66 1.00 -5.65 5.17
CA GLU A 66 -0.13 -4.79 4.80
C GLU A 66 -1.39 -5.61 4.51
N THR A 67 -1.26 -6.72 3.77
CA THR A 67 -2.39 -7.63 3.46
C THR A 67 -2.98 -8.22 4.74
N ALA A 68 -2.13 -8.70 5.66
CA ALA A 68 -2.57 -9.25 6.93
C ALA A 68 -3.21 -8.19 7.84
N TYR A 69 -2.66 -6.97 7.84
CA TYR A 69 -3.21 -5.86 8.62
C TYR A 69 -4.58 -5.42 8.11
N ARG A 70 -4.79 -5.34 6.79
CA ARG A 70 -6.11 -5.04 6.21
C ARG A 70 -7.15 -6.09 6.58
N ALA A 71 -6.81 -7.38 6.45
CA ALA A 71 -7.72 -8.46 6.85
C ALA A 71 -8.10 -8.37 8.34
N TYR A 72 -7.14 -7.99 9.19
CA TYR A 72 -7.37 -7.74 10.60
C TYR A 72 -8.32 -6.55 10.83
N LEU A 73 -8.08 -5.41 10.18
CA LEU A 73 -8.92 -4.22 10.30
C LEU A 73 -10.36 -4.50 9.85
N ASP A 74 -10.52 -5.14 8.69
CA ASP A 74 -11.82 -5.51 8.12
C ASP A 74 -12.64 -6.35 9.10
N HIS A 75 -12.00 -7.32 9.75
CA HIS A 75 -12.66 -8.13 10.77
C HIS A 75 -13.10 -7.28 11.98
N THR A 76 -12.22 -6.42 12.50
CA THR A 76 -12.54 -5.59 13.68
C THR A 76 -13.64 -4.57 13.42
N ALA A 77 -13.84 -4.17 12.16
CA ALA A 77 -14.91 -3.23 11.78
C ALA A 77 -16.33 -3.84 11.89
N VAL A 78 -16.46 -5.17 11.80
CA VAL A 78 -17.76 -5.86 11.76
C VAL A 78 -18.01 -6.81 12.93
N CYS A 79 -16.97 -7.20 13.66
CA CYS A 79 -17.09 -8.15 14.78
C CYS A 79 -17.75 -7.51 16.01
N THR A 80 -19.02 -7.82 16.24
CA THR A 80 -19.79 -7.32 17.41
C THR A 80 -19.30 -7.86 18.76
N GLY A 81 -18.60 -9.00 18.78
CA GLY A 81 -17.98 -9.58 19.98
C GLY A 81 -16.58 -9.04 20.31
N CYS A 82 -16.04 -8.18 19.47
CA CYS A 82 -14.66 -7.70 19.55
C CYS A 82 -14.60 -6.28 20.10
N GLY A 83 -14.96 -6.06 21.37
CA GLY A 83 -14.85 -4.74 22.00
C GLY A 83 -13.44 -4.12 22.05
N ARG A 84 -12.39 -4.87 21.63
CA ARG A 84 -11.04 -4.40 21.26
C ARG A 84 -10.38 -5.39 20.28
N ALA A 85 -9.36 -4.88 19.60
CA ALA A 85 -8.26 -5.61 18.96
C ALA A 85 -7.94 -6.98 19.63
N GLY A 86 -8.13 -8.10 18.90
CA GLY A 86 -7.60 -9.42 19.28
C GLY A 86 -8.34 -10.21 20.37
N ARG A 87 -9.58 -9.86 20.75
CA ARG A 87 -10.33 -10.56 21.81
C ARG A 87 -11.11 -11.80 21.38
N CYS A 88 -11.42 -11.98 20.09
CA CYS A 88 -12.02 -13.22 19.59
C CYS A 88 -10.94 -14.09 18.96
N GLU A 89 -11.16 -15.41 18.90
CA GLU A 89 -10.19 -16.37 18.37
C GLU A 89 -9.76 -16.01 16.93
N TYR A 90 -10.71 -15.68 16.07
CA TYR A 90 -10.43 -15.32 14.68
C TYR A 90 -9.59 -14.04 14.56
N GLY A 91 -9.95 -13.00 15.30
CA GLY A 91 -9.18 -11.76 15.37
C GLY A 91 -7.78 -11.96 15.96
N ALA A 92 -7.61 -12.87 16.93
CA ALA A 92 -6.30 -13.23 17.48
C ALA A 92 -5.42 -13.91 16.43
N ARG A 93 -5.99 -14.77 15.58
CA ARG A 93 -5.26 -15.42 14.46
C ARG A 93 -4.83 -14.41 13.40
N LEU A 94 -5.70 -13.46 13.04
CA LEU A 94 -5.37 -12.39 12.10
C LEU A 94 -4.25 -11.49 12.64
N TRP A 95 -4.32 -11.15 13.93
CA TRP A 95 -3.27 -10.39 14.59
C TRP A 95 -1.92 -11.12 14.63
N GLN A 96 -1.94 -12.43 14.91
CA GLN A 96 -0.73 -13.26 14.85
C GLN A 96 -0.14 -13.32 13.43
N ALA A 97 -0.98 -13.43 12.39
CA ALA A 97 -0.54 -13.40 11.01
C ALA A 97 0.14 -12.07 10.67
N TYR A 98 -0.45 -10.93 11.05
CA TYR A 98 0.15 -9.61 10.86
C TYR A 98 1.51 -9.49 11.57
N ARG A 99 1.60 -9.90 12.84
CA ARG A 99 2.87 -9.86 13.58
C ARG A 99 3.93 -10.78 12.98
N GLY A 100 3.54 -11.95 12.50
CA GLY A 100 4.42 -12.87 11.79
C GLY A 100 4.95 -12.28 10.49
N ALA A 101 4.09 -11.61 9.72
CA ALA A 101 4.49 -10.93 8.50
C ALA A 101 5.45 -9.76 8.77
N LEU A 102 5.19 -8.94 9.80
CA LEU A 102 6.13 -7.88 10.22
C LEU A 102 7.51 -8.42 10.60
N ALA A 103 7.55 -9.54 11.32
CA ALA A 103 8.82 -10.16 11.74
C ALA A 103 9.62 -10.72 10.55
N ALA A 104 8.97 -11.02 9.42
CA ALA A 104 9.63 -11.49 8.21
C ALA A 104 10.21 -10.36 7.33
N VAL A 105 9.85 -9.09 7.62
CA VAL A 105 10.30 -7.90 6.87
C VAL A 105 11.54 -7.24 7.52
N GLY A 106 11.89 -7.63 8.75
CA GLY A 106 13.07 -7.14 9.50
C GLY A 106 14.31 -7.99 9.30
#